data_AF-A0A952KGT7-F1
#
_entry.id   AF-A0A952KGT7-F1
#
_cell.length_a   1.000
_cell.length_b   1.000
_cell.length_c   1.000
_cell.angle_alpha   90.00
_cell.angle_beta   90.00
_cell.angle_gamma   90.00
#
_symmetry.space_group_name_H-M   'P 1'
#
loop_
_entity.id
_entity.type
_entity.pdbx_description
1 polymer ?
#
loop_
_entity_poly.entity_id
_entity_poly.type
_entity_poly.pdbx_seq_one_letter_code
_entity_poly.pdbx_strand_id
1 'polypeptide(L)'
;MSWHPHWLTMMAMLSVAAAETPAGAQRFNVINPLGVRRDDSLVSIPVDKSRDWSIRVGGKVLPAQYDASTGSVHFVMSMGAHETARVELIPAVAPPSPARVLVTLKVPA
;
A
#
# COMPACT_ATOMS: atom_id res chain seq x y z
N MET A 1 11.48 40.26 -40.32
CA MET A 1 10.67 39.03 -40.31
C MET A 1 10.91 38.35 -38.98
N SER A 2 9.94 38.46 -38.07
CA SER A 2 10.08 38.11 -36.65
C SER A 2 9.39 36.77 -36.39
N TRP A 3 10.14 35.75 -35.97
CA TRP A 3 9.61 34.46 -35.54
C TRP A 3 9.72 34.37 -34.01
N HIS A 4 8.57 34.32 -33.33
CA HIS A 4 8.49 33.98 -31.91
C HIS A 4 8.06 32.51 -31.79
N PRO A 5 8.87 31.62 -31.20
CA PRO A 5 8.37 30.32 -30.78
C PRO A 5 7.65 30.49 -29.42
N HIS A 6 6.33 30.33 -29.44
CA HIS A 6 5.54 30.09 -28.23
C HIS A 6 5.91 28.71 -27.69
N TRP A 7 6.75 28.67 -26.66
CA TRP A 7 6.94 27.48 -25.86
C TRP A 7 5.72 27.35 -24.96
N LEU A 8 4.90 26.35 -25.28
CA LEU A 8 3.75 25.92 -24.51
C LEU A 8 4.28 25.35 -23.18
N THR A 9 4.21 26.13 -22.10
CA THR A 9 4.51 25.64 -20.74
C THR A 9 3.42 24.64 -20.36
N MET A 10 3.73 23.36 -20.55
CA MET A 10 2.87 22.25 -20.15
C MET A 10 2.94 22.14 -18.62
N MET A 11 2.00 22.80 -17.91
CA MET A 11 1.79 22.60 -16.48
C MET A 11 1.28 21.18 -16.26
N ALA A 12 2.18 20.26 -15.94
CA ALA A 12 1.83 18.96 -15.41
C ALA A 12 1.18 19.17 -14.04
N MET A 13 -0.14 19.03 -13.96
CA MET A 13 -0.85 19.00 -12.68
C MET A 13 -0.37 17.74 -11.94
N LEU A 14 0.41 17.93 -10.87
CA LEU A 14 0.68 16.85 -9.91
C LEU A 14 -0.64 16.49 -9.22
N SER A 15 -1.33 15.48 -9.74
CA SER A 15 -2.43 14.84 -9.05
C SER A 15 -1.84 14.05 -7.88
N VAL A 16 -1.96 14.57 -6.65
CA VAL A 16 -1.82 13.75 -5.46
C VAL A 16 -3.05 12.85 -5.43
N ALA A 17 -2.92 11.66 -6.00
CA ALA A 17 -3.92 10.62 -5.83
C ALA A 17 -4.00 10.33 -4.32
N ALA A 18 -5.13 10.67 -3.70
CA ALA A 18 -5.48 10.13 -2.41
C ALA A 18 -5.39 8.61 -2.56
N ALA A 19 -4.48 7.97 -1.81
CA ALA A 19 -4.30 6.53 -1.87
C ALA A 19 -5.63 5.88 -1.48
N GLU A 20 -6.39 5.47 -2.49
CA GLU A 20 -7.58 4.64 -2.31
C GLU A 20 -7.15 3.47 -1.45
N THR A 21 -7.80 3.31 -0.30
CA THR A 21 -7.52 2.17 0.58
C THR A 21 -7.82 0.93 -0.24
N PRO A 22 -6.83 0.06 -0.54
CA PRO A 22 -7.03 -1.02 -1.48
C PRO A 22 -8.16 -1.93 -1.02
N ALA A 23 -8.98 -2.41 -1.95
CA ALA A 23 -10.06 -3.33 -1.62
C ALA A 23 -9.50 -4.54 -0.86
N GLY A 24 -10.07 -4.85 0.31
CA GLY A 24 -9.59 -5.93 1.19
C GLY A 24 -8.49 -5.52 2.17
N ALA A 25 -8.12 -4.24 2.26
CA ALA A 25 -7.23 -3.78 3.32
C ALA A 25 -7.91 -3.88 4.70
N GLN A 26 -7.16 -4.36 5.69
CA GLN A 26 -7.60 -4.55 7.07
C GLN A 26 -6.83 -3.61 7.99
N ARG A 27 -7.47 -3.05 9.03
CA ARG A 27 -6.86 -2.10 9.96
C ARG A 27 -6.96 -2.59 11.40
N PHE A 28 -5.86 -2.49 12.12
CA PHE A 28 -5.72 -2.95 13.50
C PHE A 28 -5.02 -1.88 14.34
N ASN A 29 -5.33 -1.85 15.62
CA ASN A 29 -4.56 -1.08 16.59
C ASN A 29 -3.73 -2.07 17.41
N VAL A 30 -2.41 -1.86 17.41
CA VAL A 30 -1.49 -2.59 18.28
C VAL A 30 -1.13 -1.66 19.43
N ILE A 31 -1.27 -2.14 20.65
CA ILE A 31 -1.09 -1.35 21.88
C ILE A 31 0.08 -1.94 22.66
N ASN A 32 1.04 -1.11 23.06
CA ASN A 32 2.01 -1.45 24.08
C ASN A 32 1.50 -0.94 25.43
N PRO A 33 0.92 -1.78 26.31
CA PRO A 33 0.38 -1.32 27.57
C PRO A 33 1.45 -0.98 28.60
N LEU A 34 2.72 -1.32 28.33
CA LEU A 34 3.81 -1.20 29.29
C LEU A 34 4.38 0.23 29.32
N GLY A 35 4.85 0.64 30.50
CA GLY A 35 5.60 1.89 30.68
C GLY A 35 7.04 1.85 30.16
N VAL A 36 7.37 0.86 29.33
CA VAL A 36 8.70 0.69 28.73
C VAL A 36 8.59 0.47 27.23
N ARG A 37 9.61 0.91 26.49
CA ARG A 37 9.75 0.69 25.05
C ARG A 37 9.94 -0.80 24.76
N ARG A 38 9.31 -1.29 23.70
CA ARG A 38 9.55 -2.62 23.14
C ARG A 38 10.12 -2.50 21.74
N ASP A 39 11.38 -2.88 21.59
CA ASP A 39 11.97 -3.11 20.29
C ASP A 39 11.70 -4.56 19.85
N ASP A 40 11.61 -4.76 18.55
CA ASP A 40 11.42 -6.06 17.91
C ASP A 40 10.20 -6.87 18.40
N SER A 41 9.07 -6.19 18.61
CA SER A 41 7.83 -6.87 18.96
C SER A 41 7.31 -7.64 17.74
N LEU A 42 7.32 -8.98 17.85
CA LEU A 42 6.69 -9.85 16.87
C LEU A 42 5.17 -9.74 16.99
N VAL A 43 4.54 -9.31 15.91
CA VAL A 43 3.08 -9.24 15.78
C VAL A 43 2.64 -10.32 14.79
N SER A 44 1.60 -11.06 15.16
CA SER A 44 0.98 -12.10 14.34
C SER A 44 -0.49 -11.78 14.14
N ILE A 45 -0.92 -11.67 12.89
CA ILE A 45 -2.31 -11.37 12.54
C ILE A 45 -2.85 -12.47 11.63
N PRO A 46 -3.91 -13.19 12.02
CA PRO A 46 -4.53 -14.19 11.16
C PRO A 46 -5.18 -13.51 9.96
N VAL A 47 -4.95 -14.06 8.76
CA VAL A 47 -5.49 -13.55 7.50
C VAL A 47 -6.16 -14.66 6.72
N ASP A 48 -7.21 -14.31 6.01
CA ASP A 48 -8.18 -15.26 5.51
C ASP A 48 -7.89 -15.76 4.09
N LYS A 49 -7.24 -14.96 3.21
CA LYS A 49 -7.30 -15.25 1.76
C LYS A 49 -6.10 -14.89 0.88
N SER A 50 -5.06 -14.23 1.38
CA SER A 50 -3.88 -13.85 0.56
C SER A 50 -2.58 -14.31 1.20
N ARG A 51 -1.61 -14.70 0.36
CA ARG A 51 -0.23 -15.01 0.79
C ARG A 51 0.65 -13.76 0.78
N ASP A 52 0.29 -12.78 -0.04
CA ASP A 52 1.07 -11.56 -0.23
C ASP A 52 0.34 -10.38 0.42
N TRP A 53 0.98 -9.82 1.45
CA TRP A 53 0.50 -8.69 2.22
C TRP A 53 1.60 -7.65 2.39
N SER A 54 1.23 -6.38 2.26
CA SER A 54 2.05 -5.23 2.61
C SER A 54 1.56 -4.67 3.94
N ILE A 55 2.46 -4.54 4.92
CA ILE A 55 2.13 -3.99 6.24
C ILE A 55 2.53 -2.53 6.28
N ARG A 56 1.60 -1.64 6.61
CA ARG A 56 1.87 -0.23 6.86
C ARG A 56 1.64 0.12 8.32
N VAL A 57 2.63 0.75 8.93
CA VAL A 57 2.56 1.28 10.30
C VAL A 57 3.00 2.72 10.28
N GLY A 58 2.11 3.65 10.65
CA GLY A 58 2.41 5.09 10.64
C GLY A 58 2.88 5.61 9.27
N GLY A 59 2.40 5.01 8.17
CA GLY A 59 2.81 5.35 6.80
C GLY A 59 4.10 4.69 6.31
N LYS A 60 4.83 3.98 7.17
CA LYS A 60 6.01 3.19 6.79
C LYS A 60 5.60 1.77 6.42
N VAL A 61 6.11 1.27 5.29
CA VAL A 61 5.96 -0.15 4.91
C VAL A 61 6.97 -0.98 5.69
N LEU A 62 6.50 -2.06 6.33
CA LEU A 62 7.33 -3.01 7.07
C LEU A 62 7.43 -4.34 6.31
N PRO A 63 8.57 -5.04 6.40
CA PRO A 63 8.69 -6.40 5.92
C PRO A 63 7.75 -7.31 6.71
N ALA A 64 7.13 -8.26 6.02
CA ALA A 64 6.21 -9.21 6.61
C ALA A 64 6.39 -10.59 5.99
N GLN A 65 6.07 -11.62 6.75
CA GLN A 65 6.16 -13.01 6.36
C GLN A 65 4.82 -13.69 6.58
N TYR A 66 4.28 -14.31 5.53
CA TYR A 66 3.10 -15.17 5.67
C TYR A 66 3.53 -16.57 6.11
N ASP A 67 2.93 -17.06 7.19
CA ASP A 67 3.06 -18.44 7.65
C ASP A 67 1.81 -19.23 7.22
N ALA A 68 2.01 -20.14 6.26
CA ALA A 68 0.95 -20.99 5.74
C ALA A 68 0.47 -22.04 6.74
N SER A 69 1.25 -22.38 7.77
CA SER A 69 0.86 -23.38 8.77
C SER A 69 -0.17 -22.83 9.76
N THR A 70 -0.07 -21.54 10.08
CA THR A 70 -0.98 -20.83 10.99
C THR A 70 -2.00 -19.95 10.25
N GLY A 71 -1.80 -19.70 8.95
CA GLY A 71 -2.61 -18.77 8.18
C GLY A 71 -2.44 -17.32 8.64
N SER A 72 -1.29 -16.95 9.19
CA SER A 72 -1.03 -15.64 9.78
C SER A 72 0.07 -14.87 9.07
N VAL A 73 0.01 -13.55 9.13
CA VAL A 73 1.08 -12.66 8.71
C VAL A 73 1.85 -12.21 9.93
N HIS A 74 3.16 -12.39 9.89
CA HIS A 74 4.12 -12.01 10.92
C HIS A 74 4.91 -10.80 10.47
N PHE A 75 5.06 -9.83 11.35
CA PHE A 75 5.96 -8.69 11.14
C PHE A 75 6.50 -8.22 12.48
N VAL A 76 7.62 -7.50 12.41
CA VAL A 76 8.32 -6.99 13.57
C VAL A 76 8.20 -5.47 13.59
N MET A 77 7.85 -4.90 14.74
CA MET A 77 7.79 -3.46 14.92
C MET A 77 8.33 -3.03 16.29
N SER A 78 8.88 -1.81 16.35
CA SER A 78 9.22 -1.15 17.61
C SER A 78 8.06 -0.27 18.07
N MET A 79 7.83 -0.23 19.38
CA MET A 79 6.81 0.59 20.02
C MET A 79 7.37 1.25 21.28
N GLY A 80 7.11 2.54 21.45
CA GLY A 80 7.34 3.29 22.67
C GLY A 80 6.47 2.85 23.84
N ALA A 81 6.80 3.35 25.03
CA ALA A 81 6.01 3.14 26.25
C ALA A 81 4.59 3.71 26.08
N HIS A 82 3.58 2.93 26.46
CA HIS A 82 2.16 3.32 26.32
C HIS A 82 1.74 3.73 24.90
N GLU A 83 2.46 3.30 23.86
CA GLU A 83 2.16 3.65 22.48
C GLU A 83 0.99 2.82 21.94
N THR A 84 0.14 3.44 21.12
CA THR A 84 -0.82 2.75 20.25
C THR A 84 -0.47 3.04 18.80
N ALA A 85 -0.14 2.00 18.05
CA ALA A 85 0.20 2.09 16.65
C ALA A 85 -0.96 1.57 15.78
N ARG A 86 -1.32 2.33 14.75
CA ARG A 86 -2.28 1.86 13.73
C ARG A 86 -1.53 1.09 12.65
N VAL A 87 -1.93 -0.16 12.47
CA VAL A 87 -1.40 -1.09 11.47
C VAL A 87 -2.44 -1.29 10.38
N GLU A 88 -2.01 -1.21 9.13
CA GLU A 88 -2.83 -1.50 7.96
C GLU A 88 -2.21 -2.67 7.20
N LEU A 89 -3.01 -3.71 7.00
CA LEU A 89 -2.70 -4.89 6.20
C LEU A 89 -3.29 -4.66 4.83
N ILE A 90 -2.45 -4.55 3.81
CA ILE A 90 -2.86 -4.30 2.44
C ILE A 90 -2.57 -5.56 1.64
N PRO A 91 -3.57 -6.28 1.10
CA PRO A 91 -3.30 -7.39 0.21
C PRO A 91 -2.57 -6.85 -1.02
N ALA A 92 -1.58 -7.59 -1.53
CA ALA A 92 -0.98 -7.25 -2.81
C ALA A 92 -2.03 -7.44 -3.91
N VAL A 93 -2.79 -6.39 -4.21
CA VAL A 93 -3.73 -6.43 -5.34
C VAL A 93 -2.88 -6.41 -6.61
N ALA A 94 -3.09 -7.40 -7.48
CA ALA A 94 -2.51 -7.36 -8.81
C ALA A 94 -2.85 -5.99 -9.45
N PRO A 95 -1.89 -5.31 -10.09
CA PRO A 95 -2.17 -4.02 -10.72
C PRO A 95 -3.38 -4.15 -11.65
N PRO A 96 -4.27 -3.14 -11.71
CA PRO A 96 -5.43 -3.21 -12.59
C PRO A 96 -4.96 -3.53 -14.00
N SER A 97 -5.62 -4.51 -14.63
CA SER A 97 -5.26 -4.91 -16.00
C SER A 97 -5.19 -3.66 -16.88
N PRO A 98 -4.12 -3.48 -17.69
CA PRO A 98 -4.00 -2.30 -18.53
C PRO A 98 -5.24 -2.17 -19.41
N ALA A 99 -5.76 -0.95 -19.52
CA ALA A 99 -6.94 -0.66 -20.32
C ALA A 99 -6.75 -1.23 -21.73
N ARG A 100 -7.60 -2.18 -22.13
CA ARG A 100 -7.62 -2.69 -23.50
C ARG A 100 -8.27 -1.62 -24.37
N VAL A 101 -7.47 -0.88 -25.12
CA VAL A 101 -8.00 0.04 -26.15
C VAL A 101 -8.51 -0.82 -27.30
N LEU A 102 -9.82 -0.81 -27.53
CA LEU A 102 -10.42 -1.42 -28.71
C LEU A 102 -10.12 -0.52 -29.92
N VAL A 103 -9.17 -0.95 -30.77
CA VAL A 103 -8.89 -0.26 -32.02
C VAL A 103 -9.76 -0.88 -33.11
N THR A 104 -10.80 -0.17 -33.54
CA THR A 104 -11.57 -0.55 -34.72
C THR A 104 -10.78 -0.17 -35.98
N LEU A 105 -10.13 -1.14 -36.62
CA LEU A 105 -9.49 -0.94 -37.92
C LEU A 105 -10.57 -0.92 -39.01
N LYS A 106 -10.73 0.23 -39.66
CA LYS A 106 -11.59 0.36 -40.83
C LYS A 106 -10.83 -0.20 -42.04
N VAL A 107 -11.15 -1.43 -42.43
CA VAL A 107 -10.60 -2.05 -43.65
C VAL A 107 -11.37 -1.46 -44.85
N PRO A 108 -10.73 -0.73 -45.77
CA PRO A 108 -11.38 -0.30 -47.00
C PRO A 108 -11.66 -1.52 -47.90
N ALA A 109 -12.81 -1.48 -48.57
CA ALA A 109 -13.32 -2.51 -49.47
C ALA A 109 -12.45 -2.68 -50.72
#